data_AF-A0A1G1VMF8-F1
#
_entry.id   AF-A0A1G1VMF8-F1
#
_cell.length_a   1.000
_cell.length_b   1.000
_cell.length_c   1.000
_cell.angle_alpha   90.00
_cell.angle_beta   90.00
_cell.angle_gamma   90.00
#
_symmetry.space_group_name_H-M   'P 1'
#
loop_
_entity.id
_entity.type
_entity.pdbx_description
1 polymer ?
#
loop_
_entity_poly.entity_id
_entity_poly.type
_entity_poly.pdbx_seq_one_letter_code
_entity_poly.pdbx_strand_id
1 'polypeptide(L)'
;MEMMNKAHRMAEPKGYRRNGMETGERRKKRWQVINRSGKLLHGRLTEQIIGFCYEAYRQYGSGQKESVYQNALEEKFSAKKILFKREAPITVLSEDTGNRLGSHRLDFVIDEKVILEIKAIKFTPAKLEQQLYSYLRNSPYKVGLMINFGSSRLFVRRVILT
;
A
#
# COMPACT_ATOMS: atom_id res chain seq x y z
N MET A 1 2.75 63.57 -25.42
CA MET A 1 3.27 62.34 -24.80
C MET A 1 2.05 61.52 -24.38
N GLU A 2 1.42 60.89 -25.35
CA GLU A 2 0.18 60.13 -25.18
C GLU A 2 0.34 58.87 -26.04
N MET A 3 0.78 57.78 -25.40
CA MET A 3 0.83 56.45 -26.01
C MET A 3 -0.50 55.76 -25.66
N MET A 4 -1.32 55.41 -26.66
CA MET A 4 -1.23 54.19 -27.45
C MET A 4 -1.77 52.95 -26.71
N ASN A 5 -3.00 52.62 -27.09
CA ASN A 5 -3.41 51.33 -27.66
C ASN A 5 -4.37 50.43 -26.89
N LYS A 6 -5.37 50.04 -27.66
CA LYS A 6 -6.50 49.13 -27.42
C LYS A 6 -6.05 47.70 -27.78
N ALA A 7 -6.88 46.71 -27.40
CA ALA A 7 -6.82 45.27 -27.69
C ALA A 7 -6.06 44.45 -26.62
N HIS A 8 -6.58 43.36 -26.05
CA HIS A 8 -7.54 42.37 -26.55
C HIS A 8 -8.27 41.70 -25.35
N ARG A 9 -9.54 41.30 -25.54
CA ARG A 9 -10.29 40.48 -24.58
C ARG A 9 -9.69 39.08 -24.50
N MET A 10 -9.38 38.60 -23.30
CA MET A 10 -9.35 37.17 -22.98
C MET A 10 -10.22 36.94 -21.75
N ALA A 11 -11.09 35.93 -21.85
CA ALA A 11 -12.05 35.56 -20.84
C ALA A 11 -11.34 35.09 -19.55
N GLU A 12 -11.84 35.54 -18.39
CA GLU A 12 -11.41 35.05 -17.09
C GLU A 12 -11.76 33.55 -16.93
N PRO A 13 -10.80 32.68 -16.55
CA PRO A 13 -11.12 31.31 -16.21
C PRO A 13 -11.88 31.26 -14.87
N LYS A 14 -13.07 30.68 -14.92
CA LYS A 14 -13.96 30.44 -13.78
C LYS A 14 -13.28 29.54 -12.73
N GLY A 15 -13.02 30.13 -11.55
CA GLY A 15 -13.32 29.52 -10.25
C GLY A 15 -12.37 28.44 -9.73
N TYR A 16 -11.19 28.83 -9.22
CA TYR A 16 -10.46 28.04 -8.24
C TYR A 16 -11.07 28.27 -6.84
N ARG A 17 -11.95 27.36 -6.38
CA ARG A 17 -12.41 27.37 -4.98
C ARG A 17 -11.34 26.72 -4.10
N ARG A 18 -10.62 27.55 -3.34
CA ARG A 18 -9.92 27.16 -2.10
C ARG A 18 -10.95 26.60 -1.13
N ASN A 19 -10.70 25.43 -0.55
CA ASN A 19 -11.33 25.05 0.71
C ASN A 19 -10.49 24.05 1.50
N GLY A 20 -10.19 24.43 2.74
CA GLY A 20 -10.10 23.53 3.89
C GLY A 20 -8.76 22.86 4.16
N MET A 21 -7.99 23.44 5.07
CA MET A 21 -7.07 22.65 5.91
C MET A 21 -7.93 21.66 6.72
N GLU A 22 -7.98 20.40 6.31
CA GLU A 22 -8.64 19.34 7.09
C GLU A 22 -7.70 18.84 8.19
N THR A 23 -8.16 19.00 9.44
CA THR A 23 -7.48 18.58 10.66
C THR A 23 -7.33 17.05 10.73
N GLY A 24 -6.19 16.61 11.25
CA GLY A 24 -5.67 15.23 11.21
C GLY A 24 -6.47 14.12 11.91
N GLU A 25 -7.63 14.42 12.50
CA GLU A 25 -8.44 13.43 13.22
C GLU A 25 -9.41 12.65 12.34
N ARG A 26 -9.84 13.19 11.18
CA ARG A 26 -10.73 12.45 10.25
C ARG A 26 -10.04 11.36 9.43
N ARG A 27 -8.71 11.34 9.32
CA ARG A 27 -7.97 10.32 8.56
C ARG A 27 -8.01 8.91 9.16
N LYS A 28 -8.36 8.76 10.45
CA LYS A 28 -8.33 7.47 11.15
C LYS A 28 -9.52 6.54 10.85
N LYS A 29 -10.60 7.01 10.21
CA LYS A 29 -11.88 6.29 10.12
C LYS A 29 -12.30 5.77 8.72
N ARG A 30 -11.37 5.56 7.78
CA ARG A 30 -11.72 5.17 6.38
C ARG A 30 -11.19 3.79 5.91
N TRP A 31 -10.63 2.96 6.77
CA TRP A 31 -9.85 1.78 6.32
C TRP A 31 -10.39 0.42 6.73
N GLN A 32 -11.68 0.33 7.02
CA GLN A 32 -12.39 -0.95 7.05
C GLN A 32 -13.54 -0.88 6.06
N VAL A 33 -13.23 -1.10 4.79
CA VAL A 33 -14.28 -1.29 3.80
C VAL A 33 -14.74 -2.73 3.92
N ILE A 34 -15.85 -2.89 4.61
CA ILE A 34 -16.62 -4.11 4.70
C ILE A 34 -17.27 -4.33 3.33
N ASN A 35 -17.20 -5.54 2.76
CA ASN A 35 -17.92 -5.81 1.52
C ASN A 35 -19.45 -5.68 1.75
N ARG A 36 -20.26 -5.71 0.68
CA ARG A 36 -21.73 -5.60 0.78
C ARG A 36 -22.38 -6.66 1.71
N SER A 37 -21.66 -7.74 2.06
CA SER A 37 -22.12 -8.83 2.92
C SER A 37 -21.55 -8.82 4.34
N GLY A 38 -20.92 -7.72 4.80
CA GLY A 38 -20.41 -7.67 6.17
C GLY A 38 -19.02 -8.31 6.35
N LYS A 39 -18.43 -8.90 5.31
CA LYS A 39 -17.19 -9.69 5.38
C LYS A 39 -15.99 -8.92 4.80
N LEU A 40 -14.81 -9.14 5.37
CA LEU A 40 -13.58 -8.54 4.86
C LEU A 40 -13.10 -9.31 3.61
N LEU A 41 -12.80 -8.58 2.53
CA LEU A 41 -12.29 -9.16 1.27
C LEU A 41 -10.99 -9.94 1.51
N HIS A 42 -10.98 -11.25 1.25
CA HIS A 42 -9.88 -12.18 1.57
C HIS A 42 -9.54 -12.28 3.08
N GLY A 43 -10.51 -12.07 3.97
CA GLY A 43 -10.35 -12.12 5.44
C GLY A 43 -9.54 -13.30 5.96
N ARG A 44 -9.99 -14.54 5.69
CA ARG A 44 -9.32 -15.76 6.13
C ARG A 44 -7.85 -15.85 5.70
N LEU A 45 -7.56 -15.50 4.44
CA LEU A 45 -6.19 -15.52 3.91
C LEU A 45 -5.32 -14.48 4.62
N THR A 46 -5.82 -13.25 4.79
CA THR A 46 -5.07 -12.20 5.50
C THR A 46 -4.83 -12.54 6.96
N GLU A 47 -5.79 -13.15 7.65
CA GLU A 47 -5.64 -13.59 9.04
C GLU A 47 -4.55 -14.66 9.16
N GLN A 48 -4.52 -15.61 8.22
CA GLN A 48 -3.50 -16.65 8.17
C GLN A 48 -2.09 -16.06 7.94
N ILE A 49 -1.95 -15.14 6.97
CA ILE A 49 -0.67 -14.45 6.69
C ILE A 49 -0.19 -13.68 7.92
N ILE A 50 -1.09 -12.93 8.57
CA ILE A 50 -0.79 -12.17 9.79
C ILE A 50 -0.36 -13.11 10.92
N GLY A 51 -1.04 -14.26 11.07
CA GLY A 51 -0.66 -15.29 12.03
C GLY A 51 0.78 -15.77 11.85
N PHE A 52 1.20 -16.03 10.62
CA PHE A 52 2.58 -16.42 10.32
C PHE A 52 3.58 -15.29 10.60
N CYS A 53 3.21 -14.03 10.37
CA CYS A 53 4.05 -12.90 10.75
C CYS A 53 4.23 -12.81 12.27
N TYR A 54 3.19 -13.06 13.06
CA TYR A 54 3.29 -13.13 14.52
C TYR A 54 4.13 -14.31 15.01
N GLU A 55 4.05 -15.47 14.35
CA GLU A 55 4.92 -16.60 14.64
C GLU A 55 6.39 -16.24 14.41
N ALA A 56 6.72 -15.66 13.24
CA ALA A 56 8.08 -15.22 12.94
C ALA A 56 8.57 -14.14 13.93
N TYR A 57 7.73 -13.16 14.28
CA TYR A 57 8.09 -12.12 15.25
C TYR A 57 8.37 -12.71 16.65
N ARG A 58 7.57 -13.68 17.09
CA ARG A 58 7.80 -14.38 18.37
C ARG A 58 9.07 -15.21 18.37
N GLN A 59 9.39 -15.83 17.25
CA GLN A 59 10.55 -16.71 17.13
C GLN A 59 11.88 -15.94 17.01
N TYR A 60 11.89 -14.85 16.23
CA TYR A 60 13.13 -14.16 15.86
C TYR A 60 13.29 -12.76 16.48
N GLY A 61 12.26 -12.26 17.17
CA GLY A 61 12.23 -10.92 17.74
C GLY A 61 12.11 -9.83 16.66
N SER A 62 12.50 -8.59 17.01
CA SER A 62 12.43 -7.41 16.13
C SER A 62 13.79 -6.99 15.54
N GLY A 63 14.87 -7.68 15.89
CA GLY A 63 16.25 -7.25 15.59
C GLY A 63 16.82 -7.70 14.24
N GLN A 64 16.07 -8.51 13.48
CA GLN A 64 16.56 -9.08 12.22
C GLN A 64 16.43 -8.12 11.03
N LYS A 65 17.20 -8.39 9.98
CA LYS A 65 17.06 -7.72 8.68
C LYS A 65 15.75 -8.11 8.00
N GLU A 66 15.23 -7.24 7.14
CA GLU A 66 14.02 -7.46 6.35
C GLU A 66 14.05 -8.79 5.58
N SER A 67 15.18 -9.10 4.95
CA SER A 67 15.38 -10.33 4.18
C SER A 67 15.25 -11.61 5.02
N VAL A 68 15.57 -11.56 6.31
CA VAL A 68 15.42 -12.72 7.21
C VAL A 68 13.94 -13.04 7.41
N TYR A 69 13.09 -12.02 7.61
CA TYR A 69 11.64 -12.23 7.74
C TYR A 69 11.01 -12.67 6.42
N GLN A 70 11.47 -12.12 5.29
CA GLN A 70 11.03 -12.59 3.97
C GLN A 70 11.33 -14.09 3.79
N ASN A 71 12.56 -14.53 4.12
CA ASN A 71 12.94 -15.94 4.01
C ASN A 71 12.15 -16.83 4.98
N ALA A 72 11.96 -16.41 6.23
CA ALA A 72 11.16 -17.15 7.19
C ALA A 72 9.69 -17.33 6.74
N LEU A 73 9.11 -16.30 6.13
CA LEU A 73 7.74 -16.37 5.62
C LEU A 73 7.65 -17.22 4.35
N GLU A 74 8.62 -17.15 3.45
CA GLU A 74 8.70 -18.06 2.29
C GLU A 74 8.72 -19.52 2.71
N GLU A 75 9.58 -19.87 3.67
CA GLU A 75 9.66 -21.23 4.21
C GLU A 75 8.31 -21.65 4.80
N LYS A 76 7.67 -20.75 5.56
CA LYS A 76 6.36 -21.00 6.17
C LYS A 76 5.25 -21.20 5.14
N PHE A 77 5.18 -20.34 4.12
CA PHE A 77 4.17 -20.44 3.07
C PHE A 77 4.35 -21.74 2.28
N SER A 78 5.59 -22.10 1.95
CA SER A 78 5.94 -23.34 1.26
C SER A 78 5.52 -24.57 2.08
N ALA A 79 5.88 -24.61 3.36
CA ALA A 79 5.52 -25.71 4.27
C ALA A 79 4.00 -25.85 4.45
N LYS A 80 3.25 -24.75 4.35
CA LYS A 80 1.78 -24.72 4.43
C LYS A 80 1.10 -24.83 3.06
N LYS A 81 1.86 -25.03 1.98
CA LYS A 81 1.36 -25.15 0.60
C LYS A 81 0.49 -23.95 0.18
N ILE A 82 0.83 -22.76 0.67
CA ILE A 82 0.22 -21.52 0.20
C ILE A 82 0.94 -21.09 -1.07
N LEU A 83 0.19 -20.79 -2.12
CA LEU A 83 0.77 -20.26 -3.35
C LEU A 83 1.26 -18.82 -3.13
N PHE A 84 2.48 -18.52 -3.56
CA PHE A 84 3.01 -17.17 -3.54
C PHE A 84 3.98 -16.92 -4.69
N LYS A 85 4.17 -15.65 -5.02
CA LYS A 85 5.25 -15.16 -5.88
C LYS A 85 6.08 -14.18 -5.07
N ARG A 86 7.39 -14.43 -4.99
CA ARG A 86 8.36 -13.49 -4.41
C ARG A 86 8.77 -12.45 -5.43
N GLU A 87 9.09 -11.25 -4.95
CA GLU A 87 9.75 -10.22 -5.76
C GLU A 87 8.98 -9.92 -7.06
N ALA A 88 7.65 -9.93 -6.98
CA ALA A 88 6.79 -9.80 -8.14
C ALA A 88 6.87 -8.37 -8.69
N PRO A 89 7.17 -8.19 -9.99
CA PRO A 89 7.21 -6.86 -10.58
C PRO A 89 5.79 -6.30 -10.71
N ILE A 90 5.64 -5.01 -10.45
CA ILE A 90 4.47 -4.22 -10.84
C ILE A 90 4.90 -3.08 -11.74
N THR A 91 4.18 -2.87 -12.83
CA THR A 91 4.47 -1.81 -13.80
C THR A 91 3.59 -0.61 -13.49
N VAL A 92 4.20 0.57 -13.39
CA VAL A 92 3.47 1.83 -13.26
C VAL A 92 3.26 2.37 -14.67
N LEU A 93 1.99 2.59 -15.02
CA LEU A 93 1.59 3.09 -16.34
C LEU A 93 1.06 4.51 -16.22
N SER A 94 1.31 5.32 -17.24
CA SER A 94 0.68 6.63 -17.43
C SER A 94 -0.81 6.43 -17.69
N GLU A 95 -1.65 7.18 -16.95
CA GLU A 95 -3.10 7.12 -17.13
C GLU A 95 -3.52 7.71 -18.48
N ASP A 96 -2.83 8.77 -18.95
CA ASP A 96 -3.18 9.47 -20.18
C ASP A 96 -2.68 8.75 -21.45
N THR A 97 -1.49 8.11 -21.36
CA THR A 97 -0.78 7.58 -22.54
C THR A 97 -0.61 6.08 -22.53
N GLY A 98 -0.85 5.40 -21.40
CA GLY A 98 -0.56 3.98 -21.21
C GLY A 98 0.94 3.64 -21.20
N ASN A 99 1.83 4.61 -21.37
CA ASN A 99 3.27 4.39 -21.39
C ASN A 99 3.80 3.93 -20.03
N ARG A 100 4.80 3.05 -20.05
CA ARG A 100 5.52 2.63 -18.84
C ARG A 100 6.29 3.81 -18.24
N LEU A 101 5.91 4.19 -17.02
CA LEU A 101 6.61 5.20 -16.22
C LEU A 101 7.69 4.59 -15.33
N GLY A 102 7.55 3.32 -14.98
CA GLY A 102 8.53 2.61 -14.16
C GLY A 102 8.01 1.26 -13.69
N SER A 103 8.69 0.71 -12.70
CA SER A 103 8.24 -0.51 -12.03
C SER A 103 8.67 -0.54 -10.56
N HIS A 104 7.90 -1.22 -9.75
CA HIS A 104 8.30 -1.63 -8.41
C HIS A 104 8.40 -3.15 -8.33
N ARG A 105 9.00 -3.63 -7.25
CA ARG A 105 9.11 -5.04 -6.90
C ARG A 105 8.42 -5.23 -5.56
N LEU A 106 7.38 -6.04 -5.54
CA LEU A 106 6.63 -6.39 -4.33
C LEU A 106 7.37 -7.51 -3.60
N ASP A 107 7.39 -7.50 -2.27
CA ASP A 107 8.01 -8.61 -1.54
C ASP A 107 7.28 -9.93 -1.83
N PHE A 108 5.95 -9.92 -1.72
CA PHE A 108 5.11 -11.08 -2.00
C PHE A 108 3.78 -10.73 -2.66
N VAL A 109 3.34 -11.62 -3.55
CA VAL A 109 1.93 -11.78 -3.93
C VAL A 109 1.48 -13.15 -3.46
N ILE A 110 0.51 -13.20 -2.55
CA ILE A 110 -0.01 -14.44 -1.97
C ILE A 110 -1.34 -14.81 -2.65
N ASP A 111 -1.41 -16.06 -3.13
CA ASP A 111 -2.60 -16.68 -3.76
C ASP A 111 -3.24 -15.82 -4.85
N GLU A 112 -2.42 -15.05 -5.58
CA GLU A 112 -2.84 -14.07 -6.60
C GLU A 112 -3.94 -13.10 -6.13
N LYS A 113 -3.97 -12.80 -4.82
CA LYS A 113 -5.05 -12.01 -4.18
C LYS A 113 -4.54 -10.90 -3.27
N VAL A 114 -3.46 -11.16 -2.53
CA VAL A 114 -2.99 -10.26 -1.46
C VAL A 114 -1.54 -9.86 -1.74
N ILE A 115 -1.29 -8.55 -1.79
CA ILE A 115 0.07 -8.01 -1.71
C ILE A 115 0.51 -8.06 -0.25
N LEU A 116 1.69 -8.58 0.02
CA LEU A 116 2.34 -8.51 1.33
C LEU A 116 3.67 -7.77 1.16
N GLU A 117 3.81 -6.67 1.90
CA GLU A 117 5.01 -5.84 1.97
C GLU A 117 5.56 -5.88 3.40
N ILE A 118 6.85 -6.09 3.54
CA ILE A 118 7.56 -6.31 4.79
C ILE A 118 8.57 -5.19 4.99
N LYS A 119 8.69 -4.73 6.23
CA LYS A 119 9.72 -3.79 6.66
C LYS A 119 10.33 -4.27 7.98
N ALA A 120 11.58 -3.90 8.23
CA ALA A 120 12.28 -4.13 9.49
C ALA A 120 12.92 -2.83 10.00
N ILE A 121 12.08 -1.83 10.29
CA ILE A 121 12.52 -0.49 10.71
C ILE A 121 11.92 -0.08 12.05
N LYS A 122 12.64 0.74 12.82
CA LYS A 122 12.22 1.14 14.18
C LYS A 122 10.91 1.92 14.23
N PHE A 123 10.65 2.75 13.23
CA PHE A 123 9.46 3.60 13.14
C PHE A 123 8.72 3.35 11.84
N THR A 124 7.38 3.33 11.88
CA THR A 124 6.53 3.13 10.70
C THR A 124 6.02 4.49 10.19
N PRO A 125 6.63 5.11 9.17
CA PRO A 125 6.15 6.39 8.66
C PRO A 125 4.86 6.20 7.84
N ALA A 126 3.99 7.23 7.84
CA ALA A 126 2.75 7.23 7.05
C ALA A 126 2.98 7.00 5.54
N LYS A 127 4.19 7.29 5.04
CA LYS A 127 4.60 7.06 3.65
C LYS A 127 4.52 5.59 3.23
N LEU A 128 4.68 4.65 4.17
CA LEU A 128 4.55 3.21 3.87
C LEU A 128 3.12 2.84 3.45
N GLU A 129 2.10 3.45 4.07
CA GLU A 129 0.71 3.22 3.67
C GLU A 129 0.43 3.77 2.26
N GLN A 130 0.99 4.94 1.94
CA GLN A 130 0.87 5.55 0.61
C GLN A 130 1.54 4.70 -0.47
N GLN A 131 2.69 4.11 -0.15
CA GLN A 131 3.39 3.19 -1.04
C GLN A 131 2.54 1.95 -1.35
N LEU A 132 2.02 1.28 -0.31
CA LEU A 132 1.14 0.12 -0.50
C LEU A 132 -0.12 0.48 -1.30
N TYR A 133 -0.71 1.66 -1.08
CA TYR A 133 -1.84 2.15 -1.88
C TYR A 133 -1.46 2.33 -3.35
N SER A 134 -0.27 2.88 -3.64
CA SER A 134 0.25 3.00 -5.01
C SER A 134 0.39 1.63 -5.67
N TYR A 135 0.86 0.63 -4.93
CA TYR A 135 0.99 -0.75 -5.44
C TYR A 135 -0.37 -1.34 -5.81
N LEU A 136 -1.36 -1.18 -4.93
CA LEU A 136 -2.73 -1.63 -5.20
C LEU A 136 -3.32 -0.92 -6.42
N ARG A 137 -3.11 0.39 -6.59
CA ARG A 137 -3.62 1.16 -7.75
C ARG A 137 -3.03 0.68 -9.08
N ASN A 138 -1.78 0.23 -9.07
CA ASN A 138 -1.04 -0.22 -10.27
C ASN A 138 -1.00 -1.75 -10.41
N SER A 139 -1.95 -2.47 -9.80
CA SER A 139 -2.01 -3.92 -9.84
C SER A 139 -3.47 -4.41 -9.94
N PRO A 140 -3.72 -5.67 -10.31
CA PRO A 140 -5.07 -6.24 -10.27
C PRO A 140 -5.56 -6.51 -8.83
N TYR A 141 -4.70 -6.38 -7.82
CA TYR A 141 -5.00 -6.74 -6.43
C TYR A 141 -5.69 -5.60 -5.68
N LYS A 142 -6.62 -5.97 -4.81
CA LYS A 142 -7.40 -5.00 -4.00
C LYS A 142 -7.05 -5.01 -2.52
N VAL A 143 -6.30 -6.00 -2.06
CA VAL A 143 -5.94 -6.16 -0.65
C VAL A 143 -4.44 -6.17 -0.48
N GLY A 144 -3.95 -5.31 0.42
CA GLY A 144 -2.54 -5.22 0.78
C GLY A 144 -2.34 -5.36 2.29
N LEU A 145 -1.24 -6.01 2.68
CA LEU A 145 -0.73 -6.06 4.04
C LEU A 145 0.64 -5.38 4.10
N MET A 146 0.79 -4.43 5.01
CA MET A 146 2.07 -3.83 5.39
C MET A 146 2.43 -4.33 6.78
N ILE A 147 3.55 -5.03 6.88
CA ILE A 147 4.06 -5.58 8.13
C ILE A 147 5.39 -4.92 8.45
N ASN A 148 5.53 -4.35 9.64
CA ASN A 148 6.83 -3.88 10.11
C ASN A 148 7.25 -4.66 11.37
N PHE A 149 8.34 -5.42 11.22
CA PHE A 149 8.95 -6.24 12.26
C PHE A 149 9.96 -5.46 13.12
N GLY A 150 10.44 -4.28 12.69
CA GLY A 150 11.50 -3.56 13.39
C GLY A 150 11.03 -2.70 14.57
N SER A 151 9.72 -2.52 14.74
CA SER A 151 9.14 -1.79 15.86
C SER A 151 9.09 -2.63 17.14
N SER A 152 8.85 -1.97 18.28
CA SER A 152 8.72 -2.62 19.60
C SER A 152 7.57 -3.63 19.71
N ARG A 153 6.65 -3.59 18.75
CA ARG A 153 5.60 -4.58 18.52
C ARG A 153 5.49 -4.82 17.02
N LEU A 154 5.01 -5.99 16.61
CA LEU A 154 4.69 -6.23 15.20
C LEU A 154 3.60 -5.25 14.75
N PHE A 155 3.95 -4.35 13.83
CA PHE A 155 2.99 -3.46 13.22
C PHE A 155 2.32 -4.19 12.06
N VAL A 156 0.99 -4.14 12.04
CA VAL A 156 0.17 -4.76 11.00
C VAL A 156 -0.82 -3.74 10.49
N ARG A 157 -0.79 -3.50 9.18
CA ARG A 157 -1.76 -2.66 8.51
C ARG A 157 -2.33 -3.37 7.30
N ARG A 158 -3.65 -3.47 7.26
CA ARG A 158 -4.40 -3.95 6.11
C ARG A 158 -5.02 -2.78 5.37
N VAL A 159 -4.84 -2.75 4.06
CA VAL A 159 -5.41 -1.75 3.16
C VAL A 159 -6.29 -2.45 2.14
N ILE A 160 -7.46 -1.88 1.88
CA ILE A 160 -8.38 -2.33 0.83
C ILE A 160 -8.57 -1.15 -0.12
N LEU A 161 -8.23 -1.36 -1.39
CA LEU A 161 -8.52 -0.40 -2.46
C LEU A 161 -9.94 -0.65 -2.96
N THR A 162 -10.81 0.35 -2.79
CA THR A 162 -12.20 0.34 -3.28
C THR A 162 -12.37 1.13 -4.55
#